data_AF-A0A967AIV6-F1
#
_entry.id   AF-A0A967AIV6-F1
#
_cell.length_a   1.000
_cell.length_b   1.000
_cell.length_c   1.000
_cell.angle_alpha   90.00
_cell.angle_beta   90.00
_cell.angle_gamma   90.00
#
_symmetry.space_group_name_H-M   'P 1'
#
loop_
_entity.id
_entity.type
_entity.pdbx_description
1 polymer ?
#
loop_
_entity_poly.entity_id
_entity_poly.type
_entity_poly.pdbx_seq_one_letter_code
_entity_poly.pdbx_strand_id
1 'polypeptide(L)' 'MERHLRLDWPGLVEEAIRRRKAQQLSQKTLAVLAGVSGPTVNAFEQQKTTLTLDSALKILRCLGLA' A
#
# COMPACT_ATOMS: atom_id res chain seq x y z
N MET A 1 -14.69 -16.92 20.67
CA MET A 1 -13.25 -17.02 20.33
C MET A 1 -12.87 -15.74 19.61
N GLU A 2 -12.33 -14.77 20.33
CA GLU A 2 -11.91 -13.49 19.77
C GLU A 2 -10.62 -13.71 18.97
N ARG A 3 -10.70 -13.58 17.64
CA ARG A 3 -9.52 -13.65 16.79
C ARG A 3 -8.81 -12.30 16.88
N HIS A 4 -7.78 -12.21 17.71
CA HIS A 4 -6.80 -11.12 17.66
C HIS A 4 -6.00 -11.21 16.36
N LEU A 5 -6.60 -10.79 15.24
CA LEU A 5 -5.90 -10.63 13.97
C LEU A 5 -5.02 -9.38 14.07
N ARG A 6 -3.76 -9.57 14.46
CA ARG A 6 -2.73 -8.55 14.24
C ARG A 6 -2.32 -8.62 12.77
N LEU A 7 -2.78 -7.64 11.99
CA LEU A 7 -2.20 -7.41 10.68
C LEU A 7 -0.77 -6.92 10.88
N ASP A 8 0.20 -7.67 10.34
CA ASP A 8 1.58 -7.20 10.21
C ASP A 8 1.63 -6.12 9.13
N TRP A 9 1.20 -4.92 9.51
CA TRP A 9 1.13 -3.77 8.62
C TRP A 9 2.52 -3.38 8.08
N PRO A 10 3.59 -3.31 8.89
CA PRO A 10 4.93 -3.05 8.38
C PRO A 10 5.37 -4.08 7.33
N GLY A 11 5.21 -5.38 7.62
CA GLY A 11 5.56 -6.45 6.67
C GLY A 11 4.76 -6.39 5.37
N LEU A 12 3.47 -6.04 5.46
CA LEU A 12 2.61 -5.86 4.28
C LEU A 12 3.06 -4.67 3.41
N VAL A 13 3.45 -3.55 4.03
CA VAL A 13 3.97 -2.38 3.31
C VAL A 13 5.31 -2.69 2.65
N GLU A 14 6.20 -3.41 3.33
CA GLU A 14 7.48 -3.84 2.74
C GLU A 14 7.28 -4.73 1.51
N GLU A 15 6.38 -5.70 1.60
CA GLU A 15 6.03 -6.56 0.47
C GLU A 15 5.40 -5.75 -0.69
N ALA A 16 4.55 -4.77 -0.39
CA ALA A 16 4.01 -3.85 -1.39
C ALA A 16 5.11 -3.05 -2.11
N ILE A 17 6.07 -2.49 -1.35
CA ILE A 17 7.23 -1.78 -1.92
C ILE A 17 8.06 -2.72 -2.79
N ARG A 18 8.31 -3.94 -2.33
CA ARG A 18 9.06 -4.95 -3.06
C ARG A 18 8.40 -5.27 -4.40
N ARG A 19 7.08 -5.51 -4.41
CA ARG A 19 6.32 -5.77 -5.64
C ARG A 19 6.30 -4.58 -6.60
N ARG A 20 6.09 -3.36 -6.09
CA ARG A 20 6.15 -2.14 -6.91
C ARG A 20 7.49 -2.04 -7.64
N LYS A 21 8.59 -2.24 -6.92
CA LYS A 21 9.95 -2.20 -7.49
C LYS A 21 10.19 -3.34 -8.49
N ALA A 22 9.71 -4.55 -8.19
CA ALA A 22 9.81 -5.70 -9.11
C ALA A 22 9.05 -5.46 -10.43
N GLN A 23 7.94 -4.72 -10.39
CA GLN A 23 7.17 -4.29 -11.55
C GLN A 23 7.71 -3.00 -12.20
N GLN A 24 8.84 -2.47 -11.72
CA GLN A 24 9.46 -1.23 -12.21
C GLN A 24 8.53 0.01 -12.17
N LEU A 25 7.53 0.00 -11.29
CA LEU A 25 6.60 1.10 -11.15
C LEU A 25 7.20 2.22 -10.29
N SER A 26 7.15 3.45 -10.79
CA SER A 26 7.39 4.62 -9.95
C SER A 26 6.21 4.83 -8.98
N GLN A 27 6.42 5.56 -7.87
CA GLN A 27 5.32 5.95 -6.98
C GLN A 27 4.23 6.73 -7.73
N LYS A 28 4.63 7.59 -8.69
CA LYS A 28 3.71 8.35 -9.54
C LYS A 28 2.86 7.41 -10.41
N THR A 29 3.47 6.41 -11.02
CA THR A 29 2.76 5.42 -11.86
C THR A 29 1.78 4.61 -11.01
N LEU A 30 2.22 4.12 -9.84
CA LEU A 30 1.36 3.41 -8.91
C LEU A 30 0.17 4.27 -8.46
N ALA A 31 0.39 5.55 -8.18
CA ALA A 31 -0.67 6.47 -7.77
C ALA A 31 -1.76 6.57 -8.84
N VAL A 32 -1.36 6.72 -10.11
CA VAL A 32 -2.29 6.75 -11.25
C VAL A 32 -3.06 5.44 -11.38
N LEU A 33 -2.38 4.29 -11.32
CA LEU A 33 -3.01 2.98 -11.46
C LEU A 33 -3.98 2.66 -10.31
N ALA A 34 -3.62 3.03 -9.08
CA ALA A 34 -4.46 2.82 -7.91
C ALA A 34 -5.56 3.88 -7.74
N GLY A 35 -5.59 4.93 -8.58
CA GLY A 35 -6.56 6.01 -8.49
C GLY A 35 -6.43 6.84 -7.20
N VAL A 36 -5.19 7.06 -6.73
CA VAL A 36 -4.87 7.83 -5.52
C VAL A 36 -3.87 8.94 -5.84
N SER A 37 -3.64 9.86 -4.89
CA SER A 37 -2.64 10.91 -5.08
C SER A 37 -1.21 10.39 -4.90
N GLY A 38 -0.21 11.02 -5.53
CA GLY A 38 1.20 10.72 -5.29
C GLY A 38 1.60 10.80 -3.81
N PRO A 39 1.20 11.86 -3.07
CA PRO A 39 1.40 11.94 -1.62
C PRO A 39 0.78 10.77 -0.84
N THR A 40 -0.35 10.23 -1.29
CA THR A 40 -1.01 9.07 -0.68
C THR A 40 -0.12 7.82 -0.78
N VAL A 41 0.49 7.57 -1.94
CA VAL A 41 1.44 6.45 -2.12
C VAL A 41 2.67 6.65 -1.24
N ASN A 42 3.22 7.85 -1.20
CA ASN A 42 4.37 8.14 -0.34
C ASN A 42 4.02 7.97 1.16
N ALA A 43 2.84 8.42 1.60
CA ALA A 43 2.38 8.25 2.97
C ALA A 43 2.20 6.76 3.33
N PHE A 44 1.68 5.95 2.39
CA PHE A 44 1.59 4.50 2.54
C PHE A 44 2.98 3.86 2.69
N GLU A 45 3.93 4.16 1.81
CA GLU A 45 5.29 3.59 1.89
C GLU A 45 6.05 4.03 3.15
N GLN A 46 5.75 5.21 3.68
CA GLN A 46 6.28 5.71 4.96
C GLN A 46 5.49 5.22 6.18
N GLN A 47 4.52 4.33 6.02
CA GLN A 47 3.69 3.77 7.10
C GLN A 47 2.98 4.85 7.95
N LYS A 48 2.58 5.97 7.33
CA LYS A 48 1.88 7.05 8.04
C LYS A 48 0.49 6.59 8.45
N THR A 49 0.10 6.87 9.70
CA THR A 49 -1.21 6.51 10.27
C THR A 49 -2.36 7.40 9.82
N THR A 50 -2.07 8.50 9.11
CA THR A 50 -3.07 9.42 8.55
C THR A 50 -3.70 8.92 7.26
N LEU A 51 -3.25 7.77 6.74
CA LEU A 51 -3.77 7.15 5.53
C LEU A 51 -5.16 6.51 5.80
N THR A 52 -6.11 6.75 4.90
CA THR A 52 -7.39 6.05 4.97
C THR A 52 -7.24 4.57 4.56
N LEU A 53 -8.02 3.70 5.19
CA LEU A 53 -8.04 2.28 4.86
C LEU A 53 -8.41 2.03 3.38
N ASP A 54 -9.34 2.81 2.82
CA ASP A 54 -9.69 2.74 1.40
C ASP A 54 -8.47 2.97 0.48
N SER A 55 -7.67 4.00 0.78
CA SER A 55 -6.47 4.31 -0.01
C SER A 55 -5.42 3.20 0.09
N ALA A 56 -5.21 2.67 1.30
CA ALA A 56 -4.37 1.51 1.52
C ALA A 56 -4.81 0.30 0.68
N LEU A 57 -6.10 -0.03 0.72
CA LEU A 57 -6.65 -1.17 0.00
C LEU A 57 -6.57 -0.99 -1.51
N LYS A 58 -6.78 0.21 -2.05
CA LYS A 58 -6.58 0.52 -3.48
C LYS A 58 -5.15 0.25 -3.93
N ILE A 59 -4.16 0.69 -3.15
CA ILE A 59 -2.74 0.45 -3.42
C ILE A 59 -2.43 -1.05 -3.38
N LEU A 60 -2.91 -1.76 -2.35
CA LEU A 60 -2.67 -3.19 -2.18
C LEU A 60 -3.31 -4.03 -3.30
N ARG A 61 -4.56 -3.73 -3.69
CA ARG A 61 -5.24 -4.39 -4.81
C ARG A 61 -4.49 -4.17 -6.13
N CYS A 62 -4.02 -2.95 -6.37
CA CYS A 62 -3.22 -2.63 -7.55
C CYS A 62 -1.92 -3.46 -7.62
N LEU A 63 -1.37 -3.87 -6.48
CA LEU A 63 -0.18 -4.72 -6.38
C LEU A 63 -0.50 -6.21 -6.19
N GLY A 64 -1.78 -6.60 -6.26
CA GLY A 64 -2.25 -7.98 -6.12
C GLY A 64 -2.07 -8.57 -4.70
N LEU A 65 -2.22 -7.75 -3.67
CA LEU A 65 -2.01 -8.12 -2.26
C LEU A 65 -3.30 -8.17 -1.42
N ALA A 66 -4.44 -7.77 -1.98
CA ALA A 66 -5.75 -7.71 -1.32
C ALA A 66 -6.90 -7.95 -2.31
#